data_AF-A0A1S4ERR0-F1
#
_entry.id   AF-A0A1S4ERR0-F1
#
_cell.length_a   1.000
_cell.length_b   1.000
_cell.length_c   1.000
_cell.angle_alpha   90.00
_cell.angle_beta   90.00
_cell.angle_gamma   90.00
#
_symmetry.space_group_name_H-M   'P 1'
#
loop_
_entity.id
_entity.type
_entity.pdbx_description
1 polymer ?
#
loop_
_entity_poly.entity_id
_entity_poly.type
_entity_poly.pdbx_seq_one_letter_code
_entity_poly.pdbx_strand_id
1 'polypeptide(L)'
;MVQDCKRHFRIKIKDIFVRLLRKYGDDVIFHMIPTHDAALVKQVKNMIKIRRRKSKDKQKNEAEENDEEEEFSVKSKPKTITEILDEIEKDDDEDLLDMEEKPKQNGKKKKKKQTFIQENEDEILDFTDMTNMN
;
A
#
# COMPACT_ATOMS: atom_id res chain seq x y z
N MET A 1 -27.56 -2.94 -15.12
CA MET A 1 -26.93 -2.91 -13.79
C MET A 1 -26.16 -1.61 -13.65
N VAL A 2 -26.42 -0.83 -12.61
CA VAL A 2 -25.57 0.33 -12.28
C VAL A 2 -24.25 -0.25 -11.79
N GLN A 3 -23.21 -0.22 -12.63
CA GLN A 3 -21.88 -0.62 -12.18
C GLN A 3 -21.47 0.28 -11.02
N ASP A 4 -20.87 -0.30 -9.98
CA ASP A 4 -20.33 0.46 -8.85
C ASP A 4 -19.11 1.28 -9.31
N CYS A 5 -19.40 2.46 -9.86
CA CYS A 5 -18.42 3.41 -10.34
C CYS A 5 -17.50 3.89 -9.21
N LYS A 6 -17.98 3.94 -7.97
CA LYS A 6 -17.20 4.46 -6.84
C LYS A 6 -16.02 3.55 -6.54
N ARG A 7 -16.26 2.24 -6.51
CA ARG A 7 -15.18 1.26 -6.38
C ARG A 7 -14.28 1.22 -7.62
N HIS A 8 -14.86 1.20 -8.82
CA HIS A 8 -14.09 1.08 -10.06
C HIS A 8 -13.10 2.23 -10.28
N PHE A 9 -13.48 3.46 -9.91
CA PHE A 9 -12.65 4.64 -10.09
C PHE A 9 -11.87 5.06 -8.84
N ARG A 10 -11.90 4.30 -7.74
CA ARG A 10 -11.29 4.69 -6.45
C ARG A 10 -9.83 5.10 -6.58
N ILE A 11 -9.04 4.32 -7.31
CA ILE A 11 -7.61 4.60 -7.55
C ILE A 11 -7.44 5.87 -8.40
N LYS A 12 -8.20 6.02 -9.48
CA LYS A 12 -8.12 7.21 -10.35
C LYS A 12 -8.50 8.48 -9.57
N ILE A 13 -9.51 8.38 -8.71
CA ILE A 13 -9.94 9.46 -7.83
C ILE A 13 -8.79 9.82 -6.87
N LYS A 14 -8.16 8.84 -6.23
CA LYS A 14 -6.98 9.04 -5.36
C LYS A 14 -5.87 9.79 -6.11
N ASP A 15 -5.50 9.34 -7.30
CA ASP A 15 -4.45 9.98 -8.11
C ASP A 15 -4.76 11.42 -8.47
N ILE A 16 -6.02 11.72 -8.81
CA ILE A 16 -6.48 13.09 -9.08
C ILE A 16 -6.31 13.95 -7.82
N PHE A 17 -6.74 13.48 -6.65
CA PHE A 17 -6.57 14.22 -5.40
C PHE A 17 -5.10 14.46 -5.05
N VAL A 18 -4.19 13.50 -5.30
CA VAL A 18 -2.75 13.73 -5.09
C VAL A 18 -2.28 14.93 -5.90
N ARG A 19 -2.66 14.99 -7.18
CA ARG A 19 -2.26 16.08 -8.09
C ARG A 19 -2.88 17.41 -7.69
N LEU A 20 -4.16 17.42 -7.32
CA LEU A 20 -4.87 18.62 -6.90
C LEU A 20 -4.28 19.19 -5.61
N LEU A 21 -4.09 18.35 -4.59
CA LEU A 21 -3.44 18.75 -3.35
C LEU A 21 -2.06 19.33 -3.66
N ARG A 22 -1.26 18.64 -4.49
CA ARG A 22 0.08 19.10 -4.86
C ARG A 22 0.08 20.51 -5.45
N LYS A 23 -0.88 20.81 -6.32
CA LYS A 23 -0.93 22.06 -7.08
C LYS A 23 -1.59 23.23 -6.34
N TYR A 24 -2.68 22.98 -5.62
CA TYR A 24 -3.52 24.03 -5.02
C TYR A 24 -3.40 24.13 -3.50
N GLY A 25 -2.68 23.20 -2.86
CA GLY A 25 -2.55 23.14 -1.42
C GLY A 25 -3.66 22.32 -0.75
N ASP A 26 -3.44 22.01 0.53
CA ASP A 26 -4.29 21.08 1.26
C ASP A 26 -5.64 21.71 1.64
N ASP A 27 -5.62 22.96 2.12
CA ASP A 27 -6.79 23.61 2.69
C ASP A 27 -7.85 23.92 1.63
N VAL A 28 -7.45 24.45 0.47
CA VAL A 28 -8.37 24.80 -0.63
C VAL A 28 -9.16 23.57 -1.09
N ILE A 29 -8.45 22.46 -1.34
CA ILE A 29 -9.08 21.22 -1.82
C ILE A 29 -9.96 20.61 -0.73
N PHE A 30 -9.54 20.66 0.53
CA PHE A 30 -10.31 20.09 1.63
C PHE A 30 -11.69 20.76 1.81
N HIS A 31 -11.78 22.08 1.66
CA HIS A 31 -13.05 22.82 1.78
C HIS A 31 -14.01 22.59 0.60
N MET A 32 -13.53 22.06 -0.52
CA MET A 32 -14.35 21.77 -1.71
C MET A 32 -14.98 20.37 -1.70
N ILE A 33 -14.64 19.52 -0.72
CA ILE A 33 -15.12 18.14 -0.67
C ILE A 33 -16.53 18.10 -0.05
N PRO A 34 -17.51 17.42 -0.69
CA PRO A 34 -18.83 17.23 -0.12
C PRO A 34 -18.79 16.51 1.23
N THR A 35 -19.43 17.08 2.26
CA THR A 35 -19.46 16.53 3.62
C THR A 35 -20.29 15.25 3.74
N HIS A 36 -21.21 15.00 2.80
CA HIS A 36 -22.02 13.79 2.77
C HIS A 36 -21.18 12.52 2.53
N ASP A 37 -20.04 12.62 1.83
CA ASP A 37 -19.19 11.46 1.55
C ASP A 37 -18.07 11.33 2.60
N ALA A 38 -18.42 10.72 3.73
CA ALA A 38 -17.49 10.52 4.84
C ALA A 38 -16.23 9.73 4.45
N ALA A 39 -16.36 8.76 3.54
CA ALA A 39 -15.23 7.95 3.05
C ALA A 39 -14.25 8.82 2.26
N LEU A 40 -14.76 9.65 1.35
CA LEU A 40 -13.92 10.57 0.56
C LEU A 40 -13.22 11.60 1.45
N VAL A 41 -13.94 12.18 2.42
CA VAL A 41 -13.37 13.12 3.40
C VAL A 41 -12.23 12.48 4.19
N LYS A 42 -12.42 11.24 4.67
CA LYS A 42 -11.40 10.48 5.40
C LYS A 42 -10.18 10.19 4.54
N GLN A 43 -10.40 9.72 3.30
CA GLN A 43 -9.35 9.44 2.35
C GLN A 43 -8.48 10.69 2.09
N VAL A 44 -9.09 11.84 1.79
CA VAL A 44 -8.33 13.07 1.54
C VAL A 44 -7.59 13.55 2.79
N LYS A 45 -8.17 13.44 3.99
CA LYS A 45 -7.46 13.72 5.25
C LYS A 45 -6.21 12.87 5.42
N ASN A 46 -6.30 11.58 5.09
CA ASN A 46 -5.14 10.67 5.16
C ASN A 46 -4.07 11.07 4.14
N MET A 47 -4.46 11.42 2.92
CA MET A 47 -3.52 11.89 1.89
C MET A 47 -2.78 13.17 2.32
N ILE A 48 -3.49 14.13 2.91
CA ILE A 48 -2.93 15.35 3.48
C ILE A 48 -1.91 15.00 4.59
N LYS A 49 -2.28 14.11 5.53
CA LYS A 49 -1.38 13.66 6.61
C LYS A 49 -0.09 13.03 6.05
N ILE A 50 -0.21 12.10 5.10
CA ILE A 50 0.94 11.42 4.48
C ILE A 50 1.84 12.43 3.79
N ARG A 51 1.27 13.38 3.04
CA ARG A 51 2.04 14.41 2.34
C ARG A 51 2.80 15.31 3.31
N ARG A 52 2.15 15.76 4.40
CA ARG A 52 2.80 16.59 5.43
C ARG A 52 3.95 15.86 6.12
N ARG A 53 3.82 14.54 6.37
CA ARG A 53 4.93 13.71 6.88
C ARG A 53 6.08 13.67 5.89
N LYS A 54 5.81 13.30 4.64
CA LYS A 54 6.82 13.26 3.56
C LYS A 54 7.52 14.60 3.35
N SER A 55 6.80 15.73 3.47
CA SER A 55 7.41 17.05 3.36
C SER A 55 8.36 17.36 4.52
N LYS A 56 8.02 16.94 5.75
CA LYS A 56 8.90 17.10 6.91
C LYS A 56 10.13 16.21 6.82
N ASP A 57 9.96 14.97 6.36
CA ASP A 57 11.08 14.04 6.19
C ASP A 57 12.05 14.56 5.12
N LYS A 58 11.53 15.12 4.01
CA LYS A 58 12.36 15.79 3.00
C LYS A 58 13.11 16.99 3.56
N GLN A 59 12.45 17.85 4.34
CA GLN A 59 13.12 19.00 4.95
C GLN A 59 14.19 18.60 5.96
N LYS A 60 14.01 17.48 6.66
CA LYS A 60 15.04 16.92 7.56
C LYS A 60 16.22 16.39 6.77
N ASN A 61 15.95 15.61 5.72
CA ASN A 61 17.01 15.08 4.86
C ASN A 61 17.77 16.20 4.15
N GLU A 62 17.08 17.20 3.57
CA GLU A 62 17.71 18.37 2.94
C GLU A 62 18.54 19.21 3.95
N ALA A 63 18.21 19.18 5.25
CA ALA A 63 18.99 19.83 6.29
C ALA A 63 20.23 19.01 6.71
N GLU A 64 20.18 17.68 6.57
CA GLU A 64 21.32 16.77 6.81
C GLU A 64 22.24 16.68 5.57
N GLU A 65 21.69 16.79 4.35
CA GLU A 65 22.42 16.76 3.07
C GLU A 65 23.17 18.07 2.77
N ASN A 66 22.92 19.15 3.51
CA ASN A 66 23.68 20.40 3.36
C ASN A 66 25.08 20.33 4.03
N ASP A 67 25.43 19.18 4.63
CA ASP A 67 26.78 18.86 5.12
C ASP A 67 27.52 17.85 4.22
N GLU A 68 26.87 17.23 3.22
CA GLU A 68 27.49 16.27 2.29
C GLU A 68 27.01 16.52 0.85
N GLU A 69 27.86 17.16 0.05
CA GLU A 69 27.68 17.38 -1.39
C GLU A 69 27.40 16.08 -2.17
N GLU A 70 26.48 16.19 -3.14
CA GLU A 70 26.35 15.37 -4.36
C GLU A 70 26.14 13.84 -4.23
N GLU A 71 24.88 13.36 -4.26
CA GLU A 71 24.54 12.23 -5.17
C GLU A 71 23.04 12.13 -5.50
N PHE A 72 22.64 12.64 -6.67
CA PHE A 72 21.28 12.53 -7.20
C PHE A 72 20.99 11.09 -7.69
N SER A 73 20.71 10.14 -6.79
CA SER A 73 20.40 8.75 -7.15
C SER A 73 18.89 8.54 -7.37
N VAL A 74 18.40 8.84 -8.60
CA VAL A 74 17.05 8.44 -9.03
C VAL A 74 17.10 7.02 -9.60
N LYS A 75 17.09 6.00 -8.73
CA LYS A 75 16.83 4.60 -9.11
C LYS A 75 15.48 4.14 -8.57
N SER A 76 14.39 4.67 -9.15
CA SER A 76 13.04 4.14 -8.96
C SER A 76 12.97 2.76 -9.63
N LYS A 77 13.15 1.67 -8.86
CA LYS A 77 12.93 0.31 -9.35
C LYS A 77 11.45 0.16 -9.80
N PRO A 78 11.17 -0.48 -10.94
CA PRO A 78 9.80 -0.75 -11.34
C PRO A 78 9.16 -1.71 -10.33
N LYS A 79 7.95 -1.38 -9.86
CA LYS A 79 7.18 -2.19 -8.91
C LYS A 79 6.91 -3.58 -9.50
N THR A 80 7.06 -4.62 -8.69
CA THR A 80 6.72 -5.98 -9.11
C THR A 80 5.21 -6.20 -9.08
N ILE A 81 4.71 -7.19 -9.85
CA ILE A 81 3.28 -7.54 -9.87
C ILE A 81 2.77 -7.84 -8.45
N THR A 82 3.58 -8.51 -7.63
CA THR A 82 3.27 -8.79 -6.22
C THR A 82 3.09 -7.52 -5.39
N GLU A 83 3.94 -6.51 -5.59
CA GLU A 83 3.84 -5.23 -4.87
C GLU A 83 2.57 -4.47 -5.27
N ILE A 84 2.19 -4.52 -6.56
CA ILE A 84 0.95 -3.94 -7.05
C ILE A 84 -0.27 -4.65 -6.45
N LEU A 85 -0.24 -5.99 -6.38
CA LEU A 85 -1.31 -6.77 -5.76
C LEU A 85 -1.43 -6.50 -4.25
N ASP A 86 -0.30 -6.44 -3.54
CA ASP A 86 -0.26 -6.10 -2.11
C ASP A 86 -0.77 -4.68 -1.85
N GLU A 87 -0.46 -3.72 -2.74
CA GLU A 87 -1.00 -2.36 -2.66
C GLU A 87 -2.51 -2.34 -2.87
N ILE A 88 -3.08 -3.20 -3.72
CA ILE A 88 -4.53 -3.31 -3.92
C ILE A 88 -5.20 -3.93 -2.69
N GLU A 89 -4.62 -4.99 -2.11
CA GLU A 89 -5.17 -5.71 -0.95
C GLU A 89 -5.11 -4.87 0.34
N LYS A 90 -3.98 -4.19 0.62
CA LYS A 90 -3.85 -3.32 1.81
C LYS A 90 -4.80 -2.12 1.79
N ASP A 91 -5.10 -1.60 0.61
CA ASP A 91 -6.02 -0.47 0.43
C ASP A 91 -7.49 -0.95 0.61
N ASP A 92 -7.80 -2.24 0.42
CA ASP A 92 -9.10 -2.83 0.79
C ASP A 92 -9.23 -3.01 2.32
N ASP A 93 -8.12 -3.24 3.04
CA ASP A 93 -8.10 -3.41 4.51
C ASP A 93 -8.07 -2.09 5.32
N GLU A 94 -7.59 -0.97 4.75
CA GLU A 94 -7.56 0.32 5.45
C GLU A 94 -8.96 0.94 5.68
N ASP A 95 -9.98 0.48 4.95
CA ASP A 95 -11.38 0.85 5.17
C ASP A 95 -12.02 0.08 6.37
N LEU A 96 -11.36 -0.95 6.92
CA LEU A 96 -11.83 -1.70 8.10
C LEU A 96 -11.25 -1.21 9.44
N LEU A 97 -10.26 -0.32 9.45
CA LEU A 97 -9.51 0.02 10.67
C LEU A 97 -10.13 1.10 11.57
N ASP A 98 -11.42 1.42 11.40
CA ASP A 98 -12.09 2.46 12.22
C ASP A 98 -13.55 2.16 12.55
N MET A 99 -13.98 0.90 12.39
CA MET A 99 -15.19 0.42 13.05
C MET A 99 -14.78 -0.56 14.16
N GLU A 100 -14.98 -0.08 15.38
CA GLU A 100 -15.04 -0.82 16.63
C GLU A 100 -13.69 -1.21 17.27
N GLU A 101 -13.49 -0.71 18.49
CA GLU A 101 -12.82 -1.45 19.55
C GLU A 101 -13.35 -2.89 19.56
N LYS A 102 -12.66 -3.81 18.88
CA LYS A 102 -12.82 -5.24 19.06
C LYS A 102 -11.48 -5.85 19.47
N PRO A 103 -11.50 -6.77 20.43
CA PRO A 103 -10.29 -7.25 21.10
C PRO A 103 -9.40 -7.92 20.06
N LYS A 104 -8.10 -7.72 20.22
CA LYS A 104 -7.02 -8.37 19.46
C LYS A 104 -7.27 -9.88 19.40
N GLN A 105 -7.99 -10.36 18.39
CA GLN A 105 -8.01 -11.78 18.09
C GLN A 105 -6.68 -12.09 17.44
N ASN A 106 -5.85 -12.80 18.20
CA ASN A 106 -4.63 -13.43 17.72
C ASN A 106 -4.96 -14.28 16.49
N GLY A 107 -4.84 -13.68 15.31
CA GLY A 107 -4.78 -14.39 14.05
C GLY A 107 -3.55 -15.29 14.08
N LYS A 108 -3.76 -16.56 14.43
CA LYS A 108 -2.74 -17.60 14.31
C LYS A 108 -2.36 -17.65 12.83
N LYS A 109 -1.25 -16.99 12.48
CA LYS A 109 -0.57 -17.19 11.20
C LYS A 109 -0.41 -18.69 11.04
N LYS A 110 -1.16 -19.31 10.10
CA LYS A 110 -0.91 -20.71 9.74
C LYS A 110 0.55 -20.77 9.32
N LYS A 111 1.38 -21.43 10.13
CA LYS A 111 2.79 -21.67 9.80
C LYS A 111 2.77 -22.33 8.42
N LYS A 112 3.32 -21.66 7.40
CA LYS A 112 3.60 -22.29 6.11
C LYS A 112 4.49 -23.49 6.43
N LYS A 113 3.98 -24.72 6.22
CA LYS A 113 4.80 -25.93 6.35
C LYS A 113 5.96 -25.75 5.36
N GLN A 114 7.18 -25.78 5.87
CA GLN A 114 8.37 -25.73 5.03
C GLN A 114 8.50 -27.10 4.38
N THR A 115 8.03 -27.23 3.15
CA THR A 115 8.15 -28.47 2.38
C THR A 115 9.49 -28.48 1.66
N PHE A 116 10.33 -29.46 1.95
CA PHE A 116 11.61 -29.66 1.26
C PHE A 116 11.54 -30.94 0.42
N ILE A 117 12.18 -30.89 -0.76
CA ILE A 117 12.28 -32.03 -1.67
C ILE A 117 13.59 -32.76 -1.33
N GLN A 118 13.51 -34.05 -1.07
CA GLN A 118 14.67 -34.89 -0.80
C GLN A 118 15.03 -35.68 -2.06
N GLU A 119 16.24 -35.48 -2.58
CA GLU A 119 16.74 -36.18 -3.76
C GLU A 119 17.42 -37.50 -3.35
N ASN A 120 17.14 -38.60 -4.05
CA ASN A 120 17.88 -39.86 -3.94
C ASN A 120 18.60 -40.12 -5.28
N GLU A 121 19.85 -40.56 -5.26
CA GLU A 121 20.66 -40.75 -6.48
C GLU A 121 20.18 -41.91 -7.37
N ASP A 122 19.37 -42.83 -6.83
CA ASP A 122 18.94 -44.05 -7.50
C ASP A 122 17.57 -43.95 -8.20
N GLU A 123 16.81 -42.86 -8.01
CA GLU A 123 15.44 -42.72 -8.53
C GLU A 123 15.16 -41.30 -9.06
N ILE A 124 14.55 -41.20 -10.25
CA ILE A 124 14.16 -39.90 -10.85
C ILE A 124 12.97 -39.34 -10.07
N LEU A 125 13.12 -38.13 -9.53
CA LEU A 125 12.08 -37.47 -8.74
C LEU A 125 10.86 -37.10 -9.58
N ASP A 126 9.70 -37.62 -9.19
CA ASP A 126 8.41 -37.22 -9.72
C ASP A 126 7.81 -36.09 -8.87
N PHE A 127 7.69 -34.90 -9.46
CA PHE A 127 7.12 -33.70 -8.81
C PHE A 127 5.59 -33.70 -8.75
N THR A 128 4.94 -34.62 -9.45
CA THR A 128 3.49 -34.80 -9.38
C THR A 128 3.07 -35.75 -8.28
N ASP A 129 4.01 -36.53 -7.73
CA ASP A 129 3.76 -37.42 -6.62
C ASP A 129 3.91 -36.72 -5.26
N MET A 130 2.83 -36.72 -4.49
CA MET A 130 2.72 -35.98 -3.23
C MET A 130 3.44 -36.68 -2.07
N THR A 131 3.88 -37.92 -2.28
CA THR A 131 4.70 -38.70 -1.33
C THR A 131 6.13 -38.17 -1.18
N ASN A 132 6.63 -37.45 -2.19
CA ASN A 132 7.99 -36.88 -2.21
C ASN A 132 8.10 -35.52 -1.47
N MET A 133 6.99 -35.01 -0.91
CA MET A 133 6.93 -33.75 -0.16
C MET A 133 6.70 -34.01 1.33
N ASN A 134 7.69 -33.68 2.18
CA ASN A 134 7.58 -33.72 3.65
C ASN A 134 7.20 -32.36 4.25
#